data_AF-A2RTY3-F1
#
_entry.id   AF-A2RTY3-F1
#
_cell.length_a   1.000
_cell.length_b   1.000
_cell.length_c   1.000
_cell.angle_alpha   90.00
_cell.angle_beta   90.00
_cell.angle_gamma   90.00
#
_symmetry.space_group_name_H-M   'P 1'
#
loop_
_entity.id
_entity.type
_entity.pdbx_description
1 polymer ?
#
loop_
_entity_poly.entity_id
_entity_poly.type
_entity_poly.pdbx_seq_one_letter_code
_entity_poly.pdbx_strand_id
1 'polypeptide(L)'
;MAYEKSTDISDVSRSMFLYPWLEYPDKTKELRKAMAPVHLPLSCYQMPKEEFPPSPECWRQHPSKPNSVPYCYFKKPEIYTHWHDLYDQREEREAEKMLRKMRDDCRYIKEVHQTHIKMFHLPMSKLTIKSEMRSRPLEPTQDPLKWQRLRELTKSLESPREDEQFYAAQALGCLRISDKFVMEALQQVAQTGPEKVKYEAYRTLAILGCLNKHVIRALIKQLKEKNEGQRMETLTGLRMALNSWAAVSKDKRTQVGDEGKLVPVLQTLIKKSSSEASLEAALCLGFLRPCSNMVQEFLLQCLCQGLKTQRMKALRMLVKVMHVHSAPVIKAILDQLCSSSVLEDRFEATQMLKTIGLEQIQAQGLEELTFNLLRRKTHNEPFLAVRQAVAQTVEELKLKPTMMNLVEAQLMNPDATARQEAVISLGVLGIRSPQVFHLLLDLLDAENHQAVKKSLQETLILCASIDPWIQNKLKNKVLSVYEAPKTNVKAEPTRFQKEPENPEELTIQDFRLAKLNPLFIAKSITKVGQKKTPAFPPCCSKPRKHRPQVIGPWQPRIKKQLRVLAEIAK
;
A
#
# COMPACT_ATOMS: atom_id res chain seq x y z
N MET A 1 2.16 -11.51 68.99
CA MET A 1 0.93 -12.32 68.81
C MET A 1 -0.17 -11.35 68.42
N ALA A 2 -0.94 -11.44 67.34
CA ALA A 2 -1.18 -12.49 66.37
C ALA A 2 -1.36 -11.84 64.98
N TYR A 3 -0.96 -12.53 63.91
CA TYR A 3 -1.31 -12.18 62.54
C TYR A 3 -2.80 -12.50 62.33
N GLU A 4 -3.68 -11.49 62.32
CA GLU A 4 -5.08 -11.70 61.99
C GLU A 4 -5.35 -11.47 60.50
N LYS A 5 -5.48 -12.62 59.82
CA LYS A 5 -6.36 -12.94 58.69
C LYS A 5 -6.46 -11.90 57.56
N SER A 6 -5.64 -12.13 56.54
CA SER A 6 -5.96 -11.79 55.16
C SER A 6 -7.35 -12.34 54.81
N THR A 7 -8.29 -11.45 54.56
CA THR A 7 -9.62 -11.73 54.00
C THR A 7 -9.46 -12.51 52.70
N ASP A 8 -9.89 -13.77 52.71
CA ASP A 8 -9.80 -14.66 51.57
C ASP A 8 -10.78 -14.18 50.49
N ILE A 9 -10.25 -13.90 49.29
CA ILE A 9 -10.96 -13.32 48.13
C ILE A 9 -12.15 -14.20 47.70
N SER A 10 -12.16 -15.45 48.14
CA SER A 10 -13.26 -16.40 47.95
C SER A 10 -14.59 -15.92 48.56
N ASP A 11 -14.61 -15.06 49.59
CA ASP A 11 -15.88 -14.59 50.20
C ASP A 11 -16.61 -13.50 49.38
N VAL A 12 -15.90 -12.77 48.51
CA VAL A 12 -16.55 -11.82 47.58
C VAL A 12 -17.37 -12.57 46.53
N SER A 13 -16.97 -13.80 46.20
CA SER A 13 -17.72 -14.63 45.23
C SER A 13 -19.04 -15.17 45.79
N ARG A 14 -19.16 -15.33 47.12
CA ARG A 14 -20.41 -15.78 47.76
C ARG A 14 -21.45 -14.67 47.93
N SER A 15 -21.01 -13.43 48.09
CA SER A 15 -21.94 -12.29 48.24
C SER A 15 -22.64 -11.89 46.92
N MET A 16 -22.15 -12.34 45.75
CA MET A 16 -22.83 -12.13 44.47
C MET A 16 -24.06 -13.04 44.26
N PHE A 17 -24.25 -14.09 45.07
CA PHE A 17 -25.40 -15.01 44.92
C PHE A 17 -26.66 -14.59 45.71
N LEU A 18 -26.67 -13.41 46.33
CA LEU A 18 -27.79 -12.93 47.17
C LEU A 18 -28.61 -11.82 46.48
N TYR A 19 -28.93 -11.97 45.19
CA TYR A 19 -29.90 -11.12 44.50
C TYR A 19 -31.12 -11.93 44.04
N PRO A 20 -32.15 -12.11 44.91
CA PRO A 20 -33.30 -12.96 44.62
C PRO A 20 -34.28 -12.39 43.58
N TRP A 21 -34.08 -11.17 43.09
CA TRP A 21 -34.97 -10.57 42.07
C TRP A 21 -34.61 -10.92 40.62
N LEU A 22 -33.68 -11.86 40.41
CA LEU A 22 -33.41 -12.45 39.08
C LEU A 22 -34.27 -13.69 38.78
N GLU A 23 -35.06 -14.19 39.75
CA GLU A 23 -36.06 -15.22 39.53
C GLU A 23 -37.34 -14.63 38.92
N TYR A 24 -37.31 -14.30 37.63
CA TYR A 24 -38.54 -14.10 36.83
C TYR A 24 -38.68 -15.27 35.84
N PRO A 25 -39.51 -16.30 36.15
CA PRO A 25 -39.52 -17.57 35.44
C PRO A 25 -39.89 -17.47 33.95
N ASP A 26 -40.71 -16.50 33.57
CA ASP A 26 -41.38 -16.55 32.26
C ASP A 26 -40.61 -15.96 31.08
N LYS A 27 -39.43 -15.35 31.28
CA LYS A 27 -38.60 -14.87 30.17
C LYS A 27 -37.69 -15.92 29.53
N THR A 28 -37.53 -17.09 30.16
CA THR A 28 -36.62 -18.13 29.63
C THR A 28 -37.13 -18.80 28.35
N LYS A 29 -38.44 -18.77 28.06
CA LYS A 29 -38.97 -19.33 26.81
C LYS A 29 -38.72 -18.43 25.59
N GLU A 30 -38.79 -17.11 25.72
CA GLU A 30 -38.50 -16.21 24.60
C GLU A 30 -37.01 -16.13 24.28
N LEU A 31 -36.14 -16.14 25.31
CA LEU A 31 -34.70 -16.12 25.11
C LEU A 31 -34.19 -17.37 24.38
N ARG A 32 -34.79 -18.55 24.57
CA ARG A 32 -34.38 -19.75 23.81
C ARG A 32 -34.66 -19.65 22.30
N LYS A 33 -35.69 -18.91 21.86
CA LYS A 33 -35.90 -18.66 20.43
C LYS A 33 -34.88 -17.66 19.88
N ALA A 34 -34.48 -16.66 20.67
CA ALA A 34 -33.45 -15.70 20.28
C ALA A 34 -32.03 -16.28 20.31
N MET A 35 -31.77 -17.31 21.11
CA MET A 35 -30.48 -18.00 21.21
C MET A 35 -30.32 -19.17 20.22
N ALA A 36 -31.22 -19.32 19.25
CA ALA A 36 -30.92 -20.16 18.10
C ALA A 36 -29.60 -19.65 17.48
N PRO A 37 -28.54 -20.48 17.39
CA PRO A 37 -27.25 -20.04 16.92
C PRO A 37 -27.40 -19.53 15.48
N VAL A 38 -27.51 -18.21 15.36
CA VAL A 38 -27.51 -17.52 14.08
C VAL A 38 -26.18 -17.88 13.44
N HIS A 39 -26.22 -18.63 12.35
CA HIS A 39 -25.06 -18.98 11.54
C HIS A 39 -24.43 -17.69 11.02
N LEU A 40 -23.53 -17.11 11.82
CA LEU A 40 -22.72 -15.99 11.42
C LEU A 40 -21.83 -16.45 10.26
N PRO A 41 -21.73 -15.69 9.17
CA PRO A 41 -20.81 -16.00 8.09
C PRO A 41 -19.39 -16.11 8.68
N LEU A 42 -18.77 -17.25 8.42
CA LEU A 42 -17.52 -17.75 8.99
C LEU A 42 -16.45 -16.65 8.96
N SER A 43 -15.98 -16.23 10.14
CA SER A 43 -14.90 -15.26 10.25
C SER A 43 -13.65 -15.76 9.52
N CYS A 44 -12.89 -14.84 8.92
CA CYS A 44 -11.63 -15.09 8.21
C CYS A 44 -10.50 -15.73 9.04
N TYR A 45 -10.77 -16.10 10.30
CA TYR A 45 -9.83 -16.74 11.22
C TYR A 45 -10.13 -18.23 11.50
N GLN A 46 -11.22 -18.80 10.99
CA GLN A 46 -11.40 -20.25 11.01
C GLN A 46 -10.71 -20.88 9.79
N MET A 47 -10.06 -22.03 9.99
CA MET A 47 -9.60 -22.86 8.89
C MET A 47 -10.78 -23.09 7.94
N PRO A 48 -10.63 -22.79 6.64
CA PRO A 48 -11.68 -23.06 5.69
C PRO A 48 -12.02 -24.56 5.77
N LYS A 49 -13.30 -24.90 5.87
CA LYS A 49 -13.77 -26.29 5.86
C LYS A 49 -13.86 -26.86 4.44
N GLU A 50 -13.83 -25.96 3.45
CA GLU A 50 -14.03 -26.25 2.04
C GLU A 50 -12.87 -25.69 1.22
N GLU A 51 -12.61 -26.33 0.09
CA GLU A 51 -11.59 -25.89 -0.86
C GLU A 51 -12.01 -24.61 -1.57
N PHE A 52 -11.11 -23.64 -1.67
CA PHE A 52 -11.36 -22.38 -2.38
C PHE A 52 -10.30 -22.10 -3.46
N PRO A 53 -10.72 -21.77 -4.70
CA PRO A 53 -12.10 -21.83 -5.18
C PRO A 53 -12.58 -23.29 -5.33
N PRO A 54 -13.89 -23.58 -5.13
CA PRO A 54 -14.50 -24.87 -5.39
C PRO A 54 -14.09 -25.50 -6.71
N SER A 55 -14.10 -26.84 -6.77
CA SER A 55 -13.92 -27.60 -8.01
C SER A 55 -14.78 -26.97 -9.11
N PRO A 56 -14.28 -26.83 -10.35
CA PRO A 56 -15.08 -26.26 -11.42
C PRO A 56 -16.42 -26.98 -11.61
N GLU A 57 -16.51 -28.26 -11.26
CA GLU A 57 -17.75 -29.05 -11.25
C GLU A 57 -18.88 -28.43 -10.42
N CYS A 58 -18.56 -27.76 -9.31
CA CYS A 58 -19.54 -27.15 -8.42
C CYS A 58 -20.28 -25.97 -9.07
N TRP A 59 -19.64 -25.26 -10.00
CA TRP A 59 -20.26 -24.15 -10.75
C TRP A 59 -20.79 -24.58 -12.13
N ARG A 60 -20.46 -25.80 -12.58
CA ARG A 60 -20.92 -26.37 -13.86
C ARG A 60 -22.39 -26.77 -13.83
N GLN A 61 -22.92 -27.16 -12.66
CA GLN A 61 -24.22 -27.82 -12.59
C GLN A 61 -25.36 -26.79 -12.67
N HIS A 62 -25.85 -26.54 -13.88
CA HIS A 62 -27.28 -26.34 -14.07
C HIS A 62 -27.88 -27.72 -14.42
N PRO A 63 -28.74 -28.31 -13.56
CA PRO A 63 -29.20 -29.70 -13.69
C PRO A 63 -29.80 -30.07 -15.05
N SER A 64 -30.30 -29.09 -15.81
CA SER A 64 -30.96 -29.31 -17.10
C SER A 64 -30.06 -29.12 -18.33
N LYS A 65 -28.80 -28.66 -18.21
CA LYS A 65 -27.93 -28.38 -19.37
C LYS A 65 -26.43 -28.66 -19.08
N PRO A 66 -25.98 -29.93 -19.12
CA PRO A 66 -24.59 -30.32 -18.83
C PRO A 66 -23.55 -29.73 -19.80
N ASN A 67 -23.98 -29.27 -20.99
CA ASN A 67 -23.12 -28.72 -22.03
C ASN A 67 -23.15 -27.18 -22.11
N SER A 68 -23.82 -26.50 -21.18
CA SER A 68 -23.85 -25.04 -21.19
C SER A 68 -22.54 -24.44 -20.67
N VAL A 69 -21.99 -23.48 -21.42
CA VAL A 69 -20.82 -22.69 -21.04
C VAL A 69 -21.21 -21.75 -19.89
N PRO A 70 -20.34 -21.50 -18.90
CA PRO A 70 -20.61 -20.56 -17.81
C PRO A 70 -21.07 -19.19 -18.33
N TYR A 71 -22.14 -18.72 -17.70
CA TYR A 71 -22.86 -17.47 -17.93
C TYR A 71 -21.94 -16.24 -17.84
N CYS A 72 -21.59 -15.59 -18.96
CA CYS A 72 -20.88 -14.31 -18.93
C CYS A 72 -21.20 -13.29 -20.06
N TYR A 73 -22.02 -13.59 -21.09
CA TYR A 73 -22.13 -12.66 -22.25
C TYR A 73 -23.53 -12.55 -22.89
N PHE A 74 -24.61 -12.40 -22.12
CA PHE A 74 -25.88 -11.91 -22.69
C PHE A 74 -26.03 -10.39 -22.55
N LYS A 75 -26.46 -9.74 -23.64
CA LYS A 75 -26.61 -8.28 -23.78
C LYS A 75 -27.79 -7.66 -23.02
N LYS A 76 -28.62 -8.45 -22.34
CA LYS A 76 -29.75 -7.96 -21.54
C LYS A 76 -29.62 -8.51 -20.11
N PRO A 77 -29.31 -7.65 -19.12
CA PRO A 77 -29.29 -8.05 -17.71
C PRO A 77 -30.73 -8.34 -17.28
N GLU A 78 -31.03 -9.59 -16.95
CA GLU A 78 -32.20 -9.88 -16.11
C GLU A 78 -31.86 -9.38 -14.70
N ILE A 79 -32.52 -8.29 -14.31
CA ILE A 79 -32.28 -7.58 -13.05
C ILE A 79 -32.74 -8.51 -11.93
N TYR A 80 -31.80 -9.23 -11.33
CA TYR A 80 -32.03 -10.00 -10.11
C TYR A 80 -32.21 -9.02 -8.95
N THR A 81 -33.47 -8.64 -8.69
CA THR A 81 -33.88 -7.74 -7.59
C THR A 81 -33.44 -8.24 -6.21
N HIS A 82 -33.27 -9.55 -6.05
CA HIS A 82 -32.83 -10.20 -4.81
C HIS A 82 -31.48 -9.68 -4.27
N TRP A 83 -30.55 -9.21 -5.11
CA TRP A 83 -29.27 -8.71 -4.61
C TRP A 83 -29.35 -7.34 -3.95
N HIS A 84 -30.30 -6.50 -4.36
CA HIS A 84 -30.49 -5.17 -3.77
C HIS A 84 -31.06 -5.28 -2.36
N ASP A 85 -32.07 -6.13 -2.15
CA ASP A 85 -32.67 -6.36 -0.83
C ASP A 85 -31.64 -6.92 0.18
N LEU A 86 -30.72 -7.77 -0.28
CA LEU A 86 -29.64 -8.31 0.55
C LEU A 86 -28.56 -7.28 0.90
N TYR A 87 -28.31 -6.30 0.03
CA TYR A 87 -27.34 -5.24 0.28
C TYR A 87 -27.89 -4.21 1.27
N ASP A 88 -29.15 -3.81 1.14
CA ASP A 88 -29.76 -2.84 2.05
C ASP A 88 -29.92 -3.42 3.46
N GLN A 89 -30.36 -4.67 3.59
CA GLN A 89 -30.39 -5.38 4.88
C GLN A 89 -29.00 -5.62 5.49
N ARG A 90 -27.93 -5.54 4.68
CA ARG A 90 -26.55 -5.63 5.17
C ARG A 90 -26.09 -4.29 5.72
N GLU A 91 -26.37 -3.18 5.05
CA GLU A 91 -26.07 -1.85 5.59
C GLU A 91 -26.82 -1.57 6.89
N GLU A 92 -28.11 -1.89 6.99
CA GLU A 92 -28.86 -1.72 8.24
C GLU A 92 -28.27 -2.54 9.39
N ARG A 93 -27.87 -3.81 9.13
CA ARG A 93 -27.24 -4.67 10.15
C ARG A 93 -25.85 -4.19 10.55
N GLU A 94 -25.07 -3.63 9.62
CA GLU A 94 -23.78 -3.01 9.92
C GLU A 94 -23.95 -1.74 10.76
N ALA A 95 -24.94 -0.91 10.43
CA ALA A 95 -25.28 0.31 11.17
C ALA A 95 -25.77 0.01 12.59
N GLU A 96 -26.67 -0.96 12.77
CA GLU A 96 -27.10 -1.41 14.10
C GLU A 96 -25.95 -1.99 14.93
N LYS A 97 -25.04 -2.74 14.30
CA LYS A 97 -23.82 -3.24 14.96
C LYS A 97 -22.91 -2.10 15.41
N MET A 98 -22.72 -1.06 14.60
CA MET A 98 -21.94 0.10 15.01
C MET A 98 -22.61 0.85 16.17
N LEU A 99 -23.93 1.01 16.14
CA LEU A 99 -24.70 1.65 17.23
C LEU A 99 -24.61 0.86 18.54
N ARG A 100 -24.69 -0.48 18.48
CA ARG A 100 -24.50 -1.32 19.68
C ARG A 100 -23.08 -1.23 20.21
N LYS A 101 -22.07 -1.30 19.33
CA LYS A 101 -20.67 -1.10 19.74
C LYS A 101 -20.45 0.26 20.39
N MET A 102 -21.00 1.35 19.84
CA MET A 102 -20.93 2.67 20.47
C MET A 102 -21.57 2.70 21.87
N ARG A 103 -22.70 2.02 22.06
CA ARG A 103 -23.36 1.95 23.38
C ARG A 103 -22.55 1.15 24.40
N ASP A 104 -21.92 0.06 23.98
CA ASP A 104 -21.16 -0.79 24.86
C ASP A 104 -19.76 -0.23 25.15
N ASP A 105 -19.13 0.44 24.17
CA ASP A 105 -17.86 1.15 24.35
C ASP A 105 -18.00 2.29 25.39
N CYS A 106 -19.14 3.00 25.44
CA CYS A 106 -19.39 4.01 26.48
C CYS A 106 -19.38 3.45 27.91
N ARG A 107 -19.73 2.18 28.10
CA ARG A 107 -19.64 1.54 29.43
C ARG A 107 -18.25 0.93 29.68
N TYR A 108 -17.56 0.50 28.64
CA TYR A 108 -16.25 -0.13 28.74
C TYR A 108 -15.08 0.86 28.91
N ILE A 109 -15.26 2.14 28.54
CA ILE A 109 -14.23 3.19 28.69
C ILE A 109 -13.81 3.39 30.16
N LYS A 110 -14.64 3.02 31.15
CA LYS A 110 -14.27 3.18 32.57
C LYS A 110 -13.38 2.08 33.13
N GLU A 111 -13.37 0.87 32.57
CA GLU A 111 -12.68 -0.27 33.22
C GLU A 111 -11.40 -0.71 32.50
N VAL A 112 -11.14 -0.27 31.26
CA VAL A 112 -10.02 -0.80 30.45
C VAL A 112 -8.84 0.17 30.28
N HIS A 113 -8.77 1.21 31.12
CA HIS A 113 -7.57 2.06 31.22
C HIS A 113 -6.29 1.30 31.67
N GLN A 114 -6.36 -0.01 31.89
CA GLN A 114 -5.23 -0.83 32.34
C GLN A 114 -4.78 -1.94 31.39
N THR A 115 -5.42 -2.14 30.21
CA THR A 115 -4.85 -3.05 29.20
C THR A 115 -4.29 -2.27 28.01
N HIS A 116 -2.96 -2.23 27.96
CA HIS A 116 -2.10 -1.96 26.81
C HIS A 116 -2.85 -1.63 25.52
N ILE A 117 -3.02 -0.33 25.25
CA ILE A 117 -3.37 0.19 23.92
C ILE A 117 -2.33 -0.39 22.95
N LYS A 118 -2.74 -1.40 22.19
CA LYS A 118 -1.94 -1.96 21.10
C LYS A 118 -1.71 -0.85 20.09
N MET A 119 -0.53 -0.24 20.18
CA MET A 119 0.11 0.62 19.19
C MET A 119 -0.46 0.41 17.78
N PHE A 120 -1.24 1.37 17.28
CA PHE A 120 -1.65 1.41 15.87
C PHE A 120 -0.48 1.82 14.96
N HIS A 121 0.70 1.22 15.16
CA HIS A 121 1.69 1.14 14.11
C HIS A 121 1.22 0.03 13.19
N LEU A 122 0.72 0.35 11.99
CA LEU A 122 0.75 -0.64 10.91
C LEU A 122 2.23 -1.00 10.75
N PRO A 123 2.68 -2.20 11.17
CA PRO A 123 4.07 -2.54 11.02
C PRO A 123 4.36 -2.51 9.54
N MET A 124 5.39 -1.77 9.10
CA MET A 124 5.66 -1.60 7.66
C MET A 124 5.83 -2.94 6.94
N SER A 125 6.14 -4.02 7.67
CA SER A 125 6.11 -5.40 7.16
C SER A 125 4.79 -5.81 6.49
N LYS A 126 3.66 -5.15 6.81
CA LYS A 126 2.37 -5.34 6.14
C LYS A 126 2.22 -4.54 4.83
N LEU A 127 2.95 -3.43 4.68
CA LEU A 127 2.93 -2.57 3.49
C LEU A 127 4.05 -2.90 2.51
N THR A 128 5.14 -3.48 2.99
CA THR A 128 6.17 -4.05 2.12
C THR A 128 5.62 -5.31 1.48
N ILE A 129 5.66 -5.37 0.14
CA ILE A 129 5.47 -6.61 -0.62
C ILE A 129 6.43 -7.64 -0.01
N LYS A 130 5.88 -8.67 0.66
CA LYS A 130 6.64 -9.87 1.01
C LYS A 130 7.11 -10.49 -0.31
N SER A 131 8.28 -10.06 -0.80
CA SER A 131 8.84 -10.58 -2.05
C SER A 131 9.50 -11.95 -1.86
N GLU A 132 9.50 -12.49 -0.63
CA GLU A 132 10.23 -13.69 -0.26
C GLU A 132 9.35 -14.92 -0.02
N MET A 133 8.21 -15.06 -0.70
CA MET A 133 7.64 -16.40 -0.83
C MET A 133 8.42 -17.14 -1.92
N ARG A 134 9.64 -17.55 -1.56
CA ARG A 134 10.41 -18.58 -2.27
C ARG A 134 9.45 -19.73 -2.54
N SER A 135 9.53 -20.36 -3.71
CA SER A 135 8.77 -21.58 -3.99
C SER A 135 9.20 -22.63 -2.97
N ARG A 136 8.42 -22.72 -1.88
CA ARG A 136 8.62 -23.76 -0.88
C ARG A 136 7.86 -24.96 -1.39
N PRO A 137 8.49 -26.14 -1.41
CA PRO A 137 7.72 -27.37 -1.33
C PRO A 137 6.79 -27.18 -0.14
N LEU A 138 5.48 -27.29 -0.39
CA LEU A 138 4.58 -27.39 0.75
C LEU A 138 4.93 -28.71 1.47
N GLU A 139 4.46 -28.91 2.70
CA GLU A 139 4.49 -30.22 3.34
C GLU A 139 3.06 -30.72 3.51
N PRO A 140 2.71 -31.95 3.09
CA PRO A 140 1.32 -32.45 3.07
C PRO A 140 0.56 -32.19 4.36
N THR A 141 1.28 -32.23 5.48
CA THR A 141 0.78 -32.16 6.85
C THR A 141 0.39 -30.75 7.29
N GLN A 142 0.98 -29.69 6.74
CA GLN A 142 0.76 -28.32 7.25
C GLN A 142 -0.57 -27.72 6.79
N ASP A 143 -1.00 -28.05 5.56
CA ASP A 143 -2.23 -27.50 4.98
C ASP A 143 -2.88 -28.51 4.00
N PRO A 144 -3.64 -29.49 4.52
CA PRO A 144 -4.19 -30.58 3.73
C PRO A 144 -5.07 -30.11 2.56
N LEU A 145 -5.82 -29.03 2.72
CA LEU A 145 -6.73 -28.50 1.70
C LEU A 145 -5.97 -27.84 0.55
N LYS A 146 -4.93 -27.05 0.83
CA LYS A 146 -4.07 -26.50 -0.24
C LYS A 146 -3.42 -27.61 -1.04
N TRP A 147 -2.99 -28.67 -0.37
CA TRP A 147 -2.41 -29.84 -1.03
C TRP A 147 -3.38 -30.63 -1.87
N GLN A 148 -4.59 -30.84 -1.37
CA GLN A 148 -5.66 -31.46 -2.13
C GLN A 148 -5.93 -30.65 -3.40
N ARG A 149 -6.04 -29.32 -3.27
CA ARG A 149 -6.25 -28.44 -4.41
C ARG A 149 -5.13 -28.50 -5.44
N LEU A 150 -3.87 -28.59 -5.01
CA LEU A 150 -2.74 -28.77 -5.92
C LEU A 150 -2.83 -30.08 -6.71
N ARG A 151 -3.25 -31.17 -6.07
CA ARG A 151 -3.47 -32.45 -6.75
C ARG A 151 -4.61 -32.34 -7.76
N GLU A 152 -5.71 -31.67 -7.40
CA GLU A 152 -6.82 -31.44 -8.33
C GLU A 152 -6.40 -30.61 -9.54
N LEU A 153 -5.69 -29.49 -9.32
CA LEU A 153 -5.18 -28.66 -10.42
C LEU A 153 -4.22 -29.44 -11.31
N THR A 154 -3.36 -30.27 -10.72
CA THR A 154 -2.45 -31.11 -11.49
C THR A 154 -3.21 -32.15 -12.32
N LYS A 155 -4.22 -32.82 -11.75
CA LYS A 155 -5.13 -33.71 -12.50
C LYS A 155 -5.90 -32.98 -13.59
N SER A 156 -6.28 -31.72 -13.37
CA SER A 156 -6.98 -30.90 -14.36
C SER A 156 -6.13 -30.60 -15.60
N LEU A 157 -4.80 -30.73 -15.52
CA LEU A 157 -3.93 -30.66 -16.69
C LEU A 157 -4.13 -31.84 -17.66
N GLU A 158 -4.66 -32.97 -17.18
CA GLU A 158 -4.98 -34.15 -17.98
C GLU A 158 -6.45 -34.16 -18.44
N SER A 159 -7.21 -33.10 -18.13
CA SER A 159 -8.61 -32.97 -18.54
C SER A 159 -8.73 -32.97 -20.07
N PRO A 160 -9.79 -33.57 -20.66
CA PRO A 160 -10.02 -33.51 -22.10
C PRO A 160 -10.38 -32.10 -22.60
N ARG A 161 -10.70 -31.16 -21.70
CA ARG A 161 -11.12 -29.79 -22.05
C ARG A 161 -9.94 -28.82 -22.00
N GLU A 162 -9.63 -28.21 -23.14
CA GLU A 162 -8.51 -27.26 -23.28
C GLU A 162 -8.56 -26.10 -22.27
N ASP A 163 -9.73 -25.52 -22.02
CA ASP A 163 -9.87 -24.40 -21.08
C ASP A 163 -9.59 -24.80 -19.62
N GLU A 164 -9.83 -26.06 -19.25
CA GLU A 164 -9.50 -26.57 -17.91
C GLU A 164 -7.99 -26.78 -17.76
N GLN A 165 -7.35 -27.34 -18.78
CA GLN A 165 -5.89 -27.46 -18.82
C GLN A 165 -5.23 -26.08 -18.75
N PHE A 166 -5.76 -25.10 -19.51
CA PHE A 166 -5.28 -23.73 -19.51
C PHE A 166 -5.44 -23.07 -18.13
N TYR A 167 -6.63 -23.15 -17.54
CA TYR A 167 -6.89 -22.62 -16.20
C TYR A 167 -5.98 -23.26 -15.16
N ALA A 168 -5.81 -24.59 -15.20
CA ALA A 168 -4.94 -25.31 -14.30
C ALA A 168 -3.47 -24.84 -14.41
N ALA A 169 -2.94 -24.73 -15.63
CA ALA A 169 -1.58 -24.25 -15.87
C ALA A 169 -1.40 -22.81 -15.37
N GLN A 170 -2.38 -21.93 -15.59
CA GLN A 170 -2.35 -20.55 -15.12
C GLN A 170 -2.42 -20.46 -13.59
N ALA A 171 -3.34 -21.21 -12.97
CA ALA A 171 -3.52 -21.25 -11.52
C ALA A 171 -2.26 -21.74 -10.81
N LEU A 172 -1.62 -22.81 -11.31
CA LEU A 172 -0.36 -23.32 -10.77
C LEU A 172 0.77 -22.27 -10.84
N GLY A 173 0.83 -21.48 -11.91
CA GLY A 173 1.77 -20.36 -12.04
C GLY A 173 1.50 -19.23 -11.05
N CYS A 174 0.24 -18.90 -10.82
CA CYS A 174 -0.17 -17.90 -9.83
C CYS A 174 0.15 -18.34 -8.40
N LEU A 175 -0.01 -19.63 -8.09
CA LEU A 175 0.28 -20.19 -6.77
C LEU A 175 1.78 -20.28 -6.45
N ARG A 176 2.65 -20.32 -7.47
CA ARG A 176 4.12 -20.33 -7.35
C ARG A 176 4.70 -21.50 -6.54
N ILE A 177 4.10 -22.68 -6.69
CA ILE A 177 4.54 -23.91 -6.01
C ILE A 177 5.24 -24.80 -7.02
N SER A 178 6.51 -25.14 -6.75
CA SER A 178 7.40 -25.83 -7.68
C SER A 178 7.65 -27.29 -7.29
N ASP A 179 6.61 -27.98 -6.79
CA ASP A 179 6.72 -29.39 -6.42
C ASP A 179 7.05 -30.27 -7.63
N LYS A 180 7.80 -31.36 -7.41
CA LYS A 180 8.33 -32.21 -8.48
C LYS A 180 7.24 -32.74 -9.41
N PHE A 181 6.14 -33.25 -8.87
CA PHE A 181 5.02 -33.78 -9.67
C PHE A 181 4.29 -32.69 -10.47
N VAL A 182 4.20 -31.46 -9.94
CA VAL A 182 3.63 -30.30 -10.66
C VAL A 182 4.52 -29.95 -11.85
N MET A 183 5.84 -29.91 -11.63
CA MET A 183 6.82 -29.62 -12.67
C MET A 183 6.81 -30.68 -13.78
N GLU A 184 6.68 -31.96 -13.41
CA GLU A 184 6.58 -33.08 -14.37
C GLU A 184 5.29 -33.01 -15.18
N ALA A 185 4.13 -32.79 -14.54
CA ALA A 185 2.85 -32.66 -15.23
C ALA A 185 2.83 -31.46 -16.20
N LEU A 186 3.35 -30.31 -15.79
CA LEU A 186 3.49 -29.14 -16.66
C LEU A 186 4.42 -29.40 -17.84
N GLN A 187 5.51 -30.16 -17.64
CA GLN A 187 6.40 -30.54 -18.73
C GLN A 187 5.73 -31.46 -19.74
N GLN A 188 4.92 -32.43 -19.28
CA GLN A 188 4.16 -33.31 -20.16
C GLN A 188 3.17 -32.51 -21.01
N VAL A 189 2.36 -31.66 -20.37
CA VAL A 189 1.38 -30.82 -21.08
C VAL A 189 2.05 -29.82 -22.03
N ALA A 190 3.21 -29.27 -21.67
CA ALA A 190 3.98 -28.39 -22.56
C ALA A 190 4.49 -29.10 -23.83
N GLN A 191 4.59 -30.43 -23.83
CA GLN A 191 5.02 -31.23 -24.98
C GLN A 191 3.83 -31.77 -25.80
N THR A 192 2.79 -32.28 -25.14
CA THR A 192 1.69 -32.99 -25.81
C THR A 192 0.45 -32.13 -26.04
N GLY A 193 0.22 -31.09 -25.23
CA GLY A 193 -1.03 -30.32 -25.21
C GLY A 193 -1.31 -29.47 -26.47
N PRO A 194 -2.51 -28.87 -26.57
CA PRO A 194 -2.86 -27.93 -27.62
C PRO A 194 -2.04 -26.63 -27.50
N GLU A 195 -1.97 -25.84 -28.58
CA GLU A 195 -1.04 -24.71 -28.71
C GLU A 195 -1.20 -23.65 -27.60
N LYS A 196 -2.43 -23.24 -27.27
CA LYS A 196 -2.73 -22.27 -26.20
C LYS A 196 -2.22 -22.77 -24.84
N VAL A 197 -2.49 -24.04 -24.52
CA VAL A 197 -2.09 -24.67 -23.26
C VAL A 197 -0.58 -24.86 -23.20
N LYS A 198 0.07 -25.22 -24.32
CA LYS A 198 1.53 -25.30 -24.40
C LYS A 198 2.19 -23.97 -24.03
N TYR A 199 1.66 -22.87 -24.56
CA TYR A 199 2.21 -21.55 -24.27
C TYR A 199 2.08 -21.16 -22.80
N GLU A 200 0.91 -21.40 -22.20
CA GLU A 200 0.70 -21.19 -20.76
C GLU A 200 1.62 -22.10 -19.94
N ALA A 201 1.72 -23.38 -20.28
CA ALA A 201 2.55 -24.35 -19.57
C ALA A 201 4.05 -23.95 -19.58
N TYR A 202 4.59 -23.54 -20.73
CA TYR A 202 5.97 -23.02 -20.80
C TYR A 202 6.15 -21.73 -19.99
N ARG A 203 5.17 -20.82 -20.00
CA ARG A 203 5.21 -19.59 -19.20
C ARG A 203 5.20 -19.91 -17.70
N THR A 204 4.31 -20.81 -17.27
CA THR A 204 4.22 -21.28 -15.89
C THR A 204 5.49 -21.98 -15.46
N LEU A 205 6.06 -22.86 -16.27
CA LEU A 205 7.36 -23.50 -16.00
C LEU A 205 8.45 -22.46 -15.74
N ALA A 206 8.50 -21.38 -16.53
CA ALA A 206 9.46 -20.30 -16.30
C ALA A 206 9.19 -19.56 -14.98
N ILE A 207 7.93 -19.21 -14.68
CA ILE A 207 7.54 -18.54 -13.42
C ILE A 207 7.93 -19.38 -12.19
N LEU A 208 7.81 -20.72 -12.30
CA LEU A 208 8.20 -21.67 -11.26
C LEU A 208 9.73 -21.91 -11.19
N GLY A 209 10.52 -21.25 -12.03
CA GLY A 209 11.99 -21.26 -11.98
C GLY A 209 12.68 -22.16 -13.00
N CYS A 210 11.94 -22.83 -13.90
CA CYS A 210 12.55 -23.63 -14.97
C CYS A 210 12.94 -22.75 -16.16
N LEU A 211 14.18 -22.26 -16.16
CA LEU A 211 14.77 -21.43 -17.21
C LEU A 211 15.74 -22.21 -18.10
N ASN A 212 15.44 -23.47 -18.39
CA ASN A 212 16.29 -24.31 -19.23
C ASN A 212 16.20 -23.94 -20.73
N LYS A 213 17.06 -24.52 -21.56
CA LYS A 213 17.16 -24.19 -23.00
C LYS A 213 15.85 -24.40 -23.75
N HIS A 214 15.08 -25.43 -23.42
CA HIS A 214 13.83 -25.77 -24.11
C HIS A 214 12.73 -24.75 -23.80
N VAL A 215 12.54 -24.43 -22.52
CA VAL A 215 11.56 -23.44 -22.07
C VAL A 215 11.88 -22.07 -22.68
N ILE A 216 13.13 -21.62 -22.60
CA ILE A 216 13.51 -20.31 -23.15
C ILE A 216 13.32 -20.26 -24.67
N ARG A 217 13.63 -21.32 -25.41
CA ARG A 217 13.35 -21.39 -26.85
C ARG A 217 11.87 -21.29 -27.17
N ALA A 218 11.02 -21.96 -26.39
CA ALA A 218 9.57 -21.87 -26.55
C ALA A 218 9.06 -20.45 -26.28
N LEU A 219 9.56 -19.78 -25.23
CA LEU A 219 9.23 -18.38 -24.96
C LEU A 219 9.74 -17.45 -26.06
N ILE A 220 10.95 -17.67 -26.58
CA ILE A 220 11.48 -16.89 -27.72
C ILE A 220 10.56 -17.01 -28.95
N LYS A 221 10.00 -18.21 -29.22
CA LYS A 221 9.03 -18.41 -30.30
C LYS A 221 7.81 -17.52 -30.09
N GLN A 222 7.21 -17.56 -28.89
CA GLN A 222 6.06 -16.71 -28.53
C GLN A 222 6.38 -15.22 -28.64
N LEU A 223 7.59 -14.79 -28.24
CA LEU A 223 8.01 -13.39 -28.32
C LEU A 223 8.16 -12.88 -29.77
N LYS A 224 8.45 -13.78 -30.71
CA LYS A 224 8.59 -13.47 -32.14
C LYS A 224 7.26 -13.47 -32.90
N GLU A 225 6.22 -14.06 -32.33
CA GLU A 225 4.88 -14.09 -32.93
C GLU A 225 4.25 -12.70 -33.00
N LYS A 226 3.31 -12.51 -33.93
CA LYS A 226 2.70 -11.20 -34.19
C LYS A 226 1.67 -10.77 -33.14
N ASN A 227 1.21 -11.68 -32.29
CA ASN A 227 0.19 -11.41 -31.28
C ASN A 227 0.75 -10.55 -30.12
N GLU A 228 0.34 -9.28 -30.05
CA GLU A 228 0.81 -8.34 -29.02
C GLU A 228 0.36 -8.74 -27.61
N GLY A 229 -0.88 -9.23 -27.44
CA GLY A 229 -1.41 -9.60 -26.13
C GLY A 229 -0.63 -10.77 -25.52
N GLN A 230 -0.46 -11.82 -26.31
CA GLN A 230 0.34 -12.98 -25.91
C GLN A 230 1.80 -12.60 -25.67
N ARG A 231 2.40 -11.75 -26.52
CA ARG A 231 3.77 -11.27 -26.31
C ARG A 231 3.92 -10.54 -24.98
N MET A 232 2.97 -9.70 -24.61
CA MET A 232 2.98 -8.97 -23.34
C MET A 232 2.86 -9.92 -22.14
N GLU A 233 1.98 -10.93 -22.23
CA GLU A 233 1.87 -11.99 -21.20
C GLU A 233 3.18 -12.77 -21.07
N THR A 234 3.80 -13.18 -22.18
CA THR A 234 5.10 -13.87 -22.19
C THR A 234 6.19 -12.99 -21.56
N LEU A 235 6.25 -11.70 -21.89
CA LEU A 235 7.23 -10.76 -21.31
C LEU A 235 7.04 -10.56 -19.81
N THR A 236 5.80 -10.39 -19.35
CA THR A 236 5.50 -10.22 -17.93
C THR A 236 5.82 -11.48 -17.13
N GLY A 237 5.47 -12.67 -17.66
CA GLY A 237 5.85 -13.95 -17.08
C GLY A 237 7.37 -14.15 -17.04
N LEU A 238 8.07 -13.83 -18.12
CA LEU A 238 9.53 -13.87 -18.18
C LEU A 238 10.17 -12.89 -17.18
N ARG A 239 9.67 -11.66 -17.06
CA ARG A 239 10.14 -10.69 -16.06
C ARG A 239 9.99 -11.22 -14.65
N MET A 240 8.84 -11.83 -14.32
CA MET A 240 8.60 -12.43 -13.01
C MET A 240 9.61 -13.56 -12.73
N ALA A 241 9.83 -14.43 -13.70
CA ALA A 241 10.79 -15.52 -13.60
C ALA A 241 12.22 -15.01 -13.41
N LEU A 242 12.64 -14.03 -14.21
CA LEU A 242 13.98 -13.43 -14.13
C LEU A 242 14.19 -12.64 -12.84
N ASN A 243 13.16 -11.99 -12.31
CA ASN A 243 13.24 -11.34 -11.00
C ASN A 243 13.47 -12.37 -9.88
N SER A 244 12.72 -13.48 -9.88
CA SER A 244 12.92 -14.57 -8.91
C SER A 244 14.30 -15.20 -9.04
N TRP A 245 14.78 -15.40 -10.27
CA TRP A 245 16.15 -15.89 -10.55
C TRP A 245 17.22 -14.90 -10.06
N ALA A 246 17.04 -13.60 -10.30
CA ALA A 246 17.96 -12.55 -9.86
C ALA A 246 17.94 -12.32 -8.34
N ALA A 247 16.89 -12.74 -7.63
CA ALA A 247 16.85 -12.69 -6.17
C ALA A 247 17.74 -13.75 -5.51
N VAL A 248 18.10 -14.83 -6.23
CA VAL A 248 19.03 -15.85 -5.74
C VAL A 248 20.46 -15.27 -5.68
N SER A 249 21.29 -15.71 -4.73
CA SER A 249 22.71 -15.31 -4.64
C SER A 249 23.47 -15.72 -5.91
N LYS A 250 24.38 -14.89 -6.41
CA LYS A 250 25.11 -15.12 -7.68
C LYS A 250 25.74 -16.50 -7.77
N ASP A 251 26.31 -17.01 -6.67
CA ASP A 251 26.98 -18.32 -6.62
C ASP A 251 26.04 -19.52 -6.77
N LYS A 252 24.73 -19.32 -6.53
CA LYS A 252 23.70 -20.36 -6.60
C LYS A 252 22.79 -20.21 -7.82
N ARG A 253 23.06 -19.24 -8.69
CA ARG A 253 22.23 -19.01 -9.89
C ARG A 253 22.55 -20.06 -10.95
N THR A 254 21.51 -20.70 -11.44
CA THR A 254 21.59 -21.52 -12.64
C THR A 254 21.74 -20.63 -13.88
N GLN A 255 22.43 -21.12 -14.90
CA GLN A 255 22.54 -20.40 -16.17
C GLN A 255 21.18 -20.40 -16.89
N VAL A 256 20.78 -19.24 -17.42
CA VAL A 256 19.58 -19.14 -18.26
C VAL A 256 19.85 -19.80 -19.61
N GLY A 257 19.03 -20.77 -19.97
CA GLY A 257 19.19 -21.53 -21.20
C GLY A 257 19.02 -20.67 -22.45
N ASP A 258 19.87 -20.87 -23.45
CA ASP A 258 19.86 -20.13 -24.73
C ASP A 258 19.84 -18.59 -24.56
N GLU A 259 20.44 -18.07 -23.49
CA GLU A 259 20.52 -16.62 -23.22
C GLU A 259 21.04 -15.82 -24.42
N GLY A 260 22.05 -16.38 -25.14
CA GLY A 260 22.62 -15.77 -26.34
C GLY A 260 21.61 -15.55 -27.47
N LYS A 261 20.50 -16.30 -27.53
CA LYS A 261 19.39 -16.05 -28.47
C LYS A 261 18.29 -15.19 -27.87
N LEU A 262 18.08 -15.26 -26.56
CA LEU A 262 17.07 -14.45 -25.87
C LEU A 262 17.45 -12.96 -25.88
N VAL A 263 18.71 -12.63 -25.60
CA VAL A 263 19.19 -11.26 -25.52
C VAL A 263 18.96 -10.47 -26.82
N PRO A 264 19.34 -10.95 -28.02
CA PRO A 264 19.04 -10.26 -29.28
C PRO A 264 17.54 -10.03 -29.53
N VAL A 265 16.68 -10.96 -29.11
CA VAL A 265 15.23 -10.82 -29.25
C VAL A 265 14.71 -9.70 -28.36
N LEU A 266 15.13 -9.67 -27.09
CA LEU A 266 14.77 -8.57 -26.17
C LEU A 266 15.29 -7.22 -26.66
N GLN A 267 16.53 -7.16 -27.14
CA GLN A 267 17.10 -5.94 -27.75
C GLN A 267 16.29 -5.46 -28.96
N THR A 268 15.85 -6.38 -29.81
CA THR A 268 14.99 -6.06 -30.96
C THR A 268 13.65 -5.50 -30.51
N LEU A 269 13.04 -6.08 -29.46
CA LEU A 269 11.78 -5.59 -28.91
C LEU A 269 11.91 -4.18 -28.30
N ILE A 270 13.01 -3.90 -27.60
CA ILE A 270 13.30 -2.56 -27.06
C ILE A 270 13.37 -1.51 -28.18
N LYS A 271 13.95 -1.86 -29.34
CA LYS A 271 14.11 -0.95 -30.49
C LYS A 271 12.83 -0.72 -31.31
N LYS A 272 11.88 -1.66 -31.27
CA LYS A 272 10.75 -1.69 -32.22
C LYS A 272 9.75 -0.52 -32.06
N SER A 273 9.65 0.11 -30.89
CA SER A 273 8.86 1.34 -30.62
C SER A 273 8.90 1.68 -29.12
N SER A 274 8.35 2.83 -28.69
CA SER A 274 8.17 3.19 -27.27
C SER A 274 6.91 2.54 -26.65
N SER A 275 6.71 1.25 -26.88
CA SER A 275 5.57 0.49 -26.36
C SER A 275 5.78 0.02 -24.92
N GLU A 276 4.71 -0.36 -24.22
CA GLU A 276 4.81 -1.01 -22.90
C GLU A 276 5.58 -2.34 -22.97
N ALA A 277 5.45 -3.08 -24.08
CA ALA A 277 6.23 -4.28 -24.33
C ALA A 277 7.75 -4.00 -24.40
N SER A 278 8.14 -2.85 -24.93
CA SER A 278 9.55 -2.42 -24.95
C SER A 278 10.10 -2.18 -23.54
N LEU A 279 9.28 -1.61 -22.65
CA LEU A 279 9.63 -1.48 -21.23
C LEU A 279 9.75 -2.85 -20.56
N GLU A 280 8.79 -3.75 -20.73
CA GLU A 280 8.87 -5.09 -20.14
C GLU A 280 10.08 -5.89 -20.67
N ALA A 281 10.41 -5.75 -21.96
CA ALA A 281 11.61 -6.33 -22.54
C ALA A 281 12.89 -5.73 -21.95
N ALA A 282 12.94 -4.41 -21.74
CA ALA A 282 14.05 -3.73 -21.07
C ALA A 282 14.22 -4.21 -19.62
N LEU A 283 13.12 -4.42 -18.88
CA LEU A 283 13.17 -4.96 -17.52
C LEU A 283 13.70 -6.40 -17.51
N CYS A 284 13.24 -7.26 -18.43
CA CYS A 284 13.79 -8.61 -18.59
C CYS A 284 15.30 -8.58 -18.87
N LEU A 285 15.73 -7.74 -19.82
CA LEU A 285 17.14 -7.62 -20.19
C LEU A 285 17.98 -7.01 -19.06
N GLY A 286 17.41 -6.10 -18.26
CA GLY A 286 18.05 -5.53 -17.07
C GLY A 286 18.36 -6.58 -16.00
N PHE A 287 17.49 -7.57 -15.80
CA PHE A 287 17.79 -8.70 -14.91
C PHE A 287 18.91 -9.59 -15.46
N LEU A 288 18.91 -9.88 -16.77
CA LEU A 288 19.93 -10.72 -17.40
C LEU A 288 21.30 -10.04 -17.47
N ARG A 289 21.32 -8.75 -17.84
CA ARG A 289 22.52 -7.95 -18.08
C ARG A 289 22.40 -6.59 -17.37
N PRO A 290 22.57 -6.52 -16.03
CA PRO A 290 22.45 -5.29 -15.26
C PRO A 290 23.41 -4.16 -15.69
N CYS A 291 24.51 -4.48 -16.35
CA CYS A 291 25.49 -3.51 -16.85
C CYS A 291 25.23 -3.08 -18.31
N SER A 292 24.05 -3.37 -18.86
CA SER A 292 23.73 -3.02 -20.25
C SER A 292 23.45 -1.53 -20.40
N ASN A 293 24.37 -0.82 -21.07
CA ASN A 293 24.21 0.62 -21.38
C ASN A 293 22.92 0.90 -22.17
N MET A 294 22.59 0.05 -23.14
CA MET A 294 21.35 0.20 -23.93
C MET A 294 20.09 0.17 -23.06
N VAL A 295 20.05 -0.73 -22.07
CA VAL A 295 18.91 -0.82 -21.14
C VAL A 295 18.89 0.41 -20.24
N GLN A 296 20.05 0.81 -19.72
CA GLN A 296 20.17 1.98 -18.86
C GLN A 296 19.64 3.24 -19.56
N GLU A 297 20.10 3.51 -20.78
CA GLU A 297 19.68 4.66 -21.58
C GLU A 297 18.18 4.64 -21.86
N PHE A 298 17.65 3.47 -22.26
CA PHE A 298 16.22 3.31 -22.51
C PHE A 298 15.39 3.58 -21.24
N LEU A 299 15.78 3.01 -20.10
CA LEU A 299 15.05 3.21 -18.84
C LEU A 299 15.14 4.67 -18.35
N LEU A 300 16.28 5.35 -18.55
CA LEU A 300 16.41 6.79 -18.29
C LEU A 300 15.49 7.62 -19.18
N GLN A 301 15.32 7.25 -20.46
CA GLN A 301 14.35 7.87 -21.35
C GLN A 301 12.90 7.62 -20.86
N CYS A 302 12.59 6.42 -20.37
CA CYS A 302 11.31 6.12 -19.75
C CYS A 302 11.00 6.98 -18.52
N LEU A 303 12.01 7.44 -17.77
CA LEU A 303 11.78 8.39 -16.67
C LEU A 303 11.26 9.75 -17.16
N CYS A 304 11.63 10.16 -18.37
CA CYS A 304 11.22 11.43 -18.95
C CYS A 304 9.86 11.34 -19.64
N GLN A 305 9.61 10.26 -20.39
CA GLN A 305 8.45 10.13 -21.27
C GLN A 305 7.34 9.21 -20.73
N GLY A 306 7.68 8.29 -19.83
CA GLY A 306 6.75 7.26 -19.36
C GLY A 306 5.69 7.77 -18.38
N LEU A 307 4.60 7.01 -18.26
CA LEU A 307 3.58 7.20 -17.23
C LEU A 307 4.16 6.92 -15.83
N LYS A 308 3.57 7.47 -14.77
CA LYS A 308 4.09 7.33 -13.39
C LYS A 308 4.32 5.88 -12.96
N THR A 309 3.43 4.96 -13.33
CA THR A 309 3.55 3.52 -13.03
C THR A 309 4.76 2.89 -13.75
N GLN A 310 4.98 3.25 -15.01
CA GLN A 310 6.14 2.81 -15.80
C GLN A 310 7.45 3.38 -15.24
N ARG A 311 7.44 4.66 -14.85
CA ARG A 311 8.59 5.31 -14.20
C ARG A 311 9.00 4.57 -12.94
N MET A 312 8.05 4.11 -12.12
CA MET A 312 8.38 3.34 -10.92
C MET A 312 9.05 1.99 -11.26
N LYS A 313 8.55 1.26 -12.27
CA LYS A 313 9.21 0.02 -12.73
C LYS A 313 10.66 0.30 -13.18
N ALA A 314 10.86 1.36 -13.96
CA ALA A 314 12.19 1.77 -14.42
C ALA A 314 13.11 2.16 -13.25
N LEU A 315 12.62 2.93 -12.29
CA LEU A 315 13.38 3.32 -11.09
C LEU A 315 13.82 2.10 -10.26
N ARG A 316 12.93 1.13 -10.05
CA ARG A 316 13.28 -0.11 -9.32
C ARG A 316 14.42 -0.85 -10.01
N MET A 317 14.36 -0.97 -11.33
CA MET A 317 15.44 -1.60 -12.10
C MET A 317 16.75 -0.80 -12.01
N LEU A 318 16.69 0.51 -12.28
CA LEU A 318 17.87 1.38 -12.26
C LEU A 318 18.57 1.42 -10.90
N VAL A 319 17.81 1.52 -9.80
CA VAL A 319 18.37 1.65 -8.45
C VAL A 319 18.73 0.30 -7.84
N LYS A 320 17.77 -0.65 -7.81
CA LYS A 320 17.96 -1.91 -7.06
C LYS A 320 18.76 -2.97 -7.80
N VAL A 321 18.74 -2.96 -9.13
CA VAL A 321 19.40 -3.99 -9.96
C VAL A 321 20.65 -3.43 -10.64
N MET A 322 20.55 -2.23 -11.22
CA MET A 322 21.65 -1.62 -11.99
C MET A 322 22.52 -0.65 -11.17
N HIS A 323 22.11 -0.28 -9.95
CA HIS A 323 22.85 0.63 -9.04
C HIS A 323 23.20 1.99 -9.67
N VAL A 324 22.29 2.55 -10.46
CA VAL A 324 22.45 3.85 -11.12
C VAL A 324 21.95 4.96 -10.21
N HIS A 325 22.87 5.82 -9.75
CA HIS A 325 22.59 6.91 -8.80
C HIS A 325 22.76 8.30 -9.41
N SER A 326 22.36 8.47 -10.68
CA SER A 326 22.53 9.73 -11.40
C SER A 326 21.49 10.78 -10.98
N ALA A 327 21.80 12.06 -11.21
CA ALA A 327 20.88 13.17 -10.89
C ALA A 327 19.45 13.00 -11.46
N PRO A 328 19.23 12.53 -12.71
CA PRO A 328 17.88 12.28 -13.23
C PRO A 328 17.11 11.21 -12.44
N VAL A 329 17.80 10.16 -11.99
CA VAL A 329 17.20 9.08 -11.18
C VAL A 329 16.76 9.64 -9.83
N ILE A 330 17.65 10.36 -9.13
CA ILE A 330 17.32 10.96 -7.83
C ILE A 330 16.15 11.94 -7.97
N LYS A 331 16.16 12.82 -8.98
CA LYS A 331 15.04 13.74 -9.24
C LYS A 331 13.73 13.00 -9.51
N ALA A 332 13.76 11.91 -10.26
CA ALA A 332 12.58 11.10 -10.53
C ALA A 332 12.06 10.39 -9.26
N ILE A 333 12.94 9.94 -8.36
CA ILE A 333 12.53 9.39 -7.05
C ILE A 333 11.84 10.47 -6.21
N LEU A 334 12.40 11.68 -6.17
CA LEU A 334 11.82 12.83 -5.47
C LEU A 334 10.45 13.22 -6.05
N ASP A 335 10.29 13.21 -7.39
CA ASP A 335 9.01 13.43 -8.05
C ASP A 335 7.98 12.36 -7.65
N GLN A 336 8.37 11.08 -7.63
CA GLN A 336 7.46 9.99 -7.21
C GLN A 336 7.03 10.11 -5.76
N LEU A 337 7.94 10.49 -4.85
CA LEU A 337 7.61 10.75 -3.45
C LEU A 337 6.63 11.93 -3.31
N CYS A 338 6.76 12.96 -4.16
CA CYS A 338 5.88 14.12 -4.13
C CYS A 338 4.51 13.88 -4.75
N SER A 339 4.47 13.28 -5.94
CA SER A 339 3.33 13.37 -6.85
C SER A 339 2.64 12.04 -7.14
N SER A 340 3.15 10.90 -6.66
CA SER A 340 2.48 9.61 -6.88
C SER A 340 1.19 9.52 -6.07
N SER A 341 0.09 9.13 -6.73
CA SER A 341 -1.18 8.82 -6.04
C SER A 341 -1.13 7.49 -5.31
N VAL A 342 -0.28 6.55 -5.75
CA VAL A 342 -0.11 5.22 -5.16
C VAL A 342 0.75 5.33 -3.90
N LEU A 343 0.28 4.77 -2.78
CA LEU A 343 0.97 4.86 -1.49
C LEU A 343 2.26 4.06 -1.48
N GLU A 344 2.21 2.85 -2.04
CA GLU A 344 3.33 1.91 -2.14
C GLU A 344 4.49 2.52 -2.91
N ASP A 345 4.20 3.33 -3.93
CA ASP A 345 5.21 4.03 -4.73
C ASP A 345 5.92 5.12 -3.93
N ARG A 346 5.19 5.84 -3.06
CA ARG A 346 5.79 6.83 -2.14
C ARG A 346 6.68 6.14 -1.09
N PHE A 347 6.25 5.00 -0.56
CA PHE A 347 7.09 4.19 0.33
C PHE A 347 8.35 3.71 -0.37
N GLU A 348 8.22 3.11 -1.56
CA GLU A 348 9.36 2.63 -2.32
C GLU A 348 10.33 3.76 -2.67
N ALA A 349 9.83 4.98 -2.95
CA ALA A 349 10.68 6.14 -3.17
C ALA A 349 11.54 6.49 -1.94
N THR A 350 10.97 6.41 -0.73
CA THR A 350 11.77 6.60 0.50
C THR A 350 12.85 5.52 0.66
N GLN A 351 12.52 4.25 0.38
CA GLN A 351 13.50 3.14 0.40
C GLN A 351 14.62 3.29 -0.63
N MET A 352 14.31 3.82 -1.83
CA MET A 352 15.34 4.08 -2.84
C MET A 352 16.27 5.21 -2.41
N LEU A 353 15.77 6.28 -1.77
CA LEU A 353 16.64 7.34 -1.23
C LEU A 353 17.60 6.79 -0.16
N LYS A 354 17.11 5.92 0.72
CA LYS A 354 17.91 5.21 1.72
C LYS A 354 19.01 4.36 1.08
N THR A 355 18.66 3.61 0.03
CA THR A 355 19.60 2.75 -0.71
C THR A 355 20.69 3.57 -1.41
N ILE A 356 20.36 4.74 -1.96
CA ILE A 356 21.31 5.62 -2.63
C ILE A 356 22.27 6.28 -1.62
N GLY A 357 21.76 6.70 -0.47
CA GLY A 357 22.54 7.34 0.59
C GLY A 357 22.89 8.80 0.34
N LEU A 358 23.29 9.50 1.40
CA LEU A 358 23.54 10.95 1.37
C LEU A 358 24.73 11.31 0.47
N GLU A 359 25.81 10.52 0.50
CA GLU A 359 27.04 10.79 -0.26
C GLU A 359 26.79 10.88 -1.76
N GLN A 360 25.99 9.96 -2.30
CA GLN A 360 25.63 9.96 -3.73
C GLN A 360 24.70 11.13 -4.06
N ILE A 361 23.76 11.46 -3.18
CA ILE A 361 22.87 12.63 -3.34
C ILE A 361 23.69 13.93 -3.36
N GLN A 362 24.70 14.04 -2.49
CA GLN A 362 25.64 15.16 -2.44
C GLN A 362 26.53 15.23 -3.68
N ALA A 363 27.05 14.10 -4.14
CA ALA A 363 27.87 14.02 -5.36
C ALA A 363 27.10 14.52 -6.60
N GLN A 364 25.77 14.39 -6.61
CA GLN A 364 24.90 14.91 -7.67
C GLN A 364 24.41 16.35 -7.42
N GLY A 365 24.78 16.98 -6.29
CA GLY A 365 24.36 18.33 -5.92
C GLY A 365 22.86 18.46 -5.60
N LEU A 366 22.21 17.37 -5.15
CA LEU A 366 20.77 17.31 -4.89
C LEU A 366 20.41 17.26 -3.40
N GLU A 367 21.38 17.45 -2.51
CA GLU A 367 21.18 17.41 -1.06
C GLU A 367 20.12 18.42 -0.60
N GLU A 368 20.26 19.70 -0.97
CA GLU A 368 19.35 20.77 -0.54
C GLU A 368 17.90 20.51 -1.00
N LEU A 369 17.73 20.09 -2.26
CA LEU A 369 16.41 19.73 -2.79
C LEU A 369 15.81 18.53 -2.05
N THR A 370 16.63 17.52 -1.76
CA THR A 370 16.20 16.33 -1.02
C THR A 370 15.80 16.70 0.41
N PHE A 371 16.64 17.46 1.11
CA PHE A 371 16.39 17.92 2.48
C PHE A 371 15.10 18.73 2.57
N ASN A 372 14.91 19.72 1.69
CA ASN A 372 13.73 20.57 1.68
C ASN A 372 12.44 19.78 1.39
N LEU A 373 12.51 18.81 0.47
CA LEU A 373 11.38 17.95 0.15
C LEU A 373 11.03 17.03 1.31
N LEU A 374 12.00 16.36 1.92
CA LEU A 374 11.77 15.50 3.08
C LEU A 374 11.20 16.31 4.25
N ARG A 375 11.75 17.50 4.54
CA ARG A 375 11.19 18.43 5.55
C ARG A 375 9.77 18.85 5.22
N ARG A 376 9.43 19.12 3.96
CA ARG A 376 8.04 19.43 3.59
C ARG A 376 7.12 18.23 3.81
N LYS A 377 7.61 17.03 3.52
CA LYS A 377 6.85 15.78 3.66
C LYS A 377 6.64 15.36 5.11
N THR A 378 7.33 15.90 6.10
CA THR A 378 7.02 15.61 7.51
C THR A 378 5.71 16.22 7.98
N HIS A 379 5.19 17.27 7.33
CA HIS A 379 3.89 17.87 7.67
C HIS A 379 2.85 17.80 6.55
N ASN A 380 3.26 17.91 5.29
CA ASN A 380 2.34 18.00 4.14
C ASN A 380 1.97 16.64 3.52
N GLU A 381 2.24 15.54 4.21
CA GLU A 381 1.88 14.20 3.75
C GLU A 381 0.68 13.67 4.57
N PRO A 382 -0.47 13.38 3.93
CA PRO A 382 -1.70 13.03 4.66
C PRO A 382 -1.61 11.70 5.40
N PHE A 383 -0.78 10.76 4.93
CA PHE A 383 -0.65 9.45 5.54
C PHE A 383 0.48 9.44 6.57
N LEU A 384 0.12 9.24 7.86
CA LEU A 384 1.08 9.16 8.97
C LEU A 384 2.20 8.14 8.71
N ALA A 385 1.86 6.98 8.13
CA ALA A 385 2.84 5.94 7.83
C ALA A 385 3.92 6.41 6.82
N VAL A 386 3.55 7.21 5.81
CA VAL A 386 4.52 7.79 4.87
C VAL A 386 5.36 8.87 5.55
N ARG A 387 4.76 9.70 6.41
CA ARG A 387 5.50 10.68 7.23
C ARG A 387 6.55 10.02 8.12
N GLN A 388 6.21 8.88 8.74
CA GLN A 388 7.15 8.08 9.52
C GLN A 388 8.27 7.49 8.66
N ALA A 389 7.96 6.98 7.47
CA ALA A 389 8.99 6.50 6.54
C ALA A 389 9.93 7.62 6.07
N VAL A 390 9.41 8.83 5.86
CA VAL A 390 10.19 10.04 5.58
C VAL A 390 11.10 10.38 6.76
N ALA A 391 10.58 10.38 8.00
CA ALA A 391 11.39 10.64 9.19
C ALA A 391 12.52 9.61 9.37
N GLN A 392 12.26 8.33 9.11
CA GLN A 392 13.31 7.29 9.10
C GLN A 392 14.36 7.52 8.00
N THR A 393 13.93 7.98 6.83
CA THR A 393 14.86 8.33 5.73
C THR A 393 15.75 9.50 6.13
N VAL A 394 15.18 10.50 6.80
CA VAL A 394 15.93 11.65 7.34
C VAL A 394 16.95 11.21 8.40
N GLU A 395 16.61 10.23 9.24
CA GLU A 395 17.54 9.61 10.20
C GLU A 395 18.67 8.86 9.50
N GLU A 396 18.36 7.96 8.56
CA GLU A 396 19.35 7.16 7.83
C GLU A 396 20.30 8.01 6.98
N LEU A 397 19.79 9.11 6.40
CA LEU A 397 20.60 10.11 5.71
C LEU A 397 21.36 11.04 6.67
N LYS A 398 21.24 10.86 7.99
CA LYS A 398 21.89 11.68 9.04
C LYS A 398 21.51 13.17 8.97
N LEU A 399 20.33 13.48 8.42
CA LEU A 399 19.82 14.84 8.24
C LEU A 399 18.94 15.30 9.42
N LYS A 400 18.57 14.37 10.32
CA LYS A 400 17.64 14.64 11.42
C LYS A 400 18.09 15.74 12.38
N PRO A 401 19.33 15.81 12.87
CA PRO A 401 19.72 16.87 13.81
C PRO A 401 19.54 18.28 13.22
N THR A 402 19.95 18.45 11.95
CA THR A 402 19.78 19.70 11.21
C THR A 402 18.30 20.05 11.01
N MET A 403 17.49 19.05 10.65
CA MET A 403 16.05 19.24 10.46
C MET A 403 15.35 19.62 11.78
N MET A 404 15.71 18.97 12.89
CA MET A 404 15.18 19.27 14.23
C MET A 404 15.49 20.71 14.63
N ASN A 405 16.73 21.18 14.44
CA ASN A 405 17.08 22.57 14.76
C ASN A 405 16.21 23.59 14.01
N LEU A 406 15.93 23.34 12.73
CA LEU A 406 15.07 24.23 11.92
C LEU A 406 13.60 24.16 12.33
N VAL A 407 13.09 22.96 12.60
CA VAL A 407 11.70 22.75 13.04
C VAL A 407 11.47 23.36 14.41
N GLU A 408 12.38 23.21 15.37
CA GLU A 408 12.27 23.81 16.70
C GLU A 408 12.31 25.34 16.64
N ALA A 409 13.21 25.92 15.83
CA ALA A 409 13.25 27.37 15.62
C ALA A 409 11.94 27.92 15.02
N GLN A 410 11.21 27.10 14.24
CA GLN A 410 9.94 27.48 13.62
C GLN A 410 8.76 27.52 14.60
N LEU A 411 8.87 26.91 15.77
CA LEU A 411 7.84 27.00 16.80
C LEU A 411 7.62 28.45 17.29
N MET A 412 8.66 29.27 17.23
CA MET A 412 8.61 30.69 17.64
C MET A 412 8.31 31.64 16.48
N ASN A 413 7.97 31.12 15.30
CA ASN A 413 7.68 31.96 14.14
C ASN A 413 6.36 32.73 14.35
N PRO A 414 6.27 34.04 14.01
CA PRO A 414 5.02 34.80 14.11
C PRO A 414 3.92 34.28 13.16
N ASP A 415 4.27 33.66 12.03
CA ASP A 415 3.30 33.04 11.12
C ASP A 415 2.74 31.73 11.69
N ALA A 416 1.42 31.69 11.82
CA ALA A 416 0.71 30.52 12.33
C ALA A 416 0.90 29.28 11.44
N THR A 417 1.05 29.46 10.12
CA THR A 417 1.28 28.33 9.20
C THR A 417 2.62 27.69 9.48
N ALA A 418 3.68 28.50 9.60
CA ALA A 418 5.02 28.02 9.94
C ALA A 418 5.06 27.29 11.29
N ARG A 419 4.36 27.80 12.32
CA ARG A 419 4.23 27.09 13.61
C ARG A 419 3.49 25.76 13.45
N GLN A 420 2.39 25.73 12.70
CA GLN A 420 1.64 24.51 12.44
C GLN A 420 2.49 23.44 11.76
N GLU A 421 3.24 23.81 10.71
CA GLU A 421 4.14 22.91 9.99
C GLU A 421 5.20 22.31 10.93
N ALA A 422 5.75 23.12 11.83
CA ALA A 422 6.74 22.70 12.81
C ALA A 422 6.16 21.69 13.81
N VAL A 423 5.01 22.02 14.40
CA VAL A 423 4.28 21.15 15.33
C VAL A 423 4.00 19.78 14.70
N ILE A 424 3.40 19.77 13.50
CA ILE A 424 3.08 18.51 12.82
C ILE A 424 4.35 17.70 12.52
N SER A 425 5.44 18.37 12.13
CA SER A 425 6.71 17.70 11.83
C SER A 425 7.32 17.04 13.07
N LEU A 426 7.22 17.66 14.25
CA LEU A 426 7.68 17.07 15.52
C LEU A 426 6.95 15.77 15.86
N GLY A 427 5.71 15.59 15.41
CA GLY A 427 4.95 14.36 15.63
C GLY A 427 5.62 13.10 15.04
N VAL A 428 6.39 13.23 13.96
CA VAL A 428 7.10 12.10 13.34
C VAL A 428 8.61 12.13 13.54
N LEU A 429 9.20 13.31 13.77
CA LEU A 429 10.62 13.43 14.08
C LEU A 429 10.93 13.11 15.56
N GLY A 430 9.92 13.25 16.43
CA GLY A 430 10.02 13.08 17.87
C GLY A 430 10.44 14.36 18.59
N ILE A 431 10.38 14.32 19.92
CA ILE A 431 10.84 15.40 20.79
C ILE A 431 12.18 14.97 21.41
N ARG A 432 13.25 15.72 21.14
CA ARG A 432 14.60 15.33 21.59
C ARG A 432 15.00 15.86 22.96
N SER A 433 14.26 16.82 23.52
CA SER A 433 14.59 17.43 24.80
C SER A 433 13.35 17.84 25.61
N PRO A 434 13.41 17.83 26.96
CA PRO A 434 12.32 18.30 27.80
C PRO A 434 11.95 19.76 27.56
N GLN A 435 12.90 20.61 27.18
CA GLN A 435 12.67 22.03 26.90
C GLN A 435 11.68 22.22 25.74
N VAL A 436 11.83 21.44 24.67
CA VAL A 436 10.92 21.47 23.52
C VAL A 436 9.54 20.94 23.92
N PHE A 437 9.47 19.89 24.75
CA PHE A 437 8.20 19.40 25.27
C PHE A 437 7.45 20.47 26.08
N HIS A 438 8.14 21.16 26.99
CA HIS A 438 7.54 22.25 27.76
C HIS A 438 7.12 23.43 26.87
N LEU A 439 7.93 23.79 25.87
CA LEU A 439 7.56 24.81 24.89
C LEU A 439 6.27 24.47 24.13
N LEU A 440 6.05 23.21 23.78
CA LEU A 440 4.79 22.79 23.13
C LEU A 440 3.58 22.91 24.07
N LEU A 441 3.76 22.71 25.38
CA LEU A 441 2.71 22.92 26.38
C LEU A 441 2.42 24.42 26.55
N ASP A 442 3.45 25.24 26.69
CA ASP A 442 3.30 26.69 26.79
C ASP A 442 2.62 27.27 25.53
N LEU A 443 2.99 26.76 24.35
CA LEU A 443 2.35 27.14 23.10
C LEU A 443 0.89 26.65 23.04
N LEU A 444 0.56 25.48 23.58
CA LEU A 444 -0.83 25.00 23.62
C LEU A 444 -1.74 25.91 24.47
N ASP A 445 -1.18 26.49 25.54
CA ASP A 445 -1.89 27.41 26.43
C ASP A 445 -2.00 28.82 25.82
N ALA A 446 -0.94 29.31 25.17
CA ALA A 446 -0.87 30.67 24.61
C ALA A 446 -1.41 30.81 23.17
N GLU A 447 -1.55 29.72 22.40
CA GLU A 447 -1.89 29.79 20.98
C GLU A 447 -3.36 30.19 20.73
N ASN A 448 -3.52 31.25 19.94
CA ASN A 448 -4.83 31.78 19.53
C ASN A 448 -5.36 31.12 18.25
N HIS A 449 -4.49 30.62 17.37
CA HIS A 449 -4.90 30.01 16.11
C HIS A 449 -5.41 28.58 16.32
N GLN A 450 -6.70 28.38 16.07
CA GLN A 450 -7.36 27.10 16.34
C GLN A 450 -6.77 25.91 15.57
N ALA A 451 -6.32 26.12 14.33
CA ALA A 451 -5.67 25.08 13.53
C ALA A 451 -4.36 24.59 14.16
N VAL A 452 -3.55 25.52 14.70
CA VAL A 452 -2.29 25.21 15.38
C VAL A 452 -2.58 24.47 16.70
N LYS A 453 -3.57 24.94 17.46
CA LYS A 453 -4.01 24.30 18.72
C LYS A 453 -4.45 22.85 18.52
N LYS A 454 -5.23 22.59 17.47
CA LYS A 454 -5.61 21.22 17.07
C LYS A 454 -4.38 20.37 16.72
N SER A 455 -3.48 20.90 15.88
CA SER A 455 -2.24 20.19 15.52
C SER A 455 -1.34 19.90 16.72
N LEU A 456 -1.29 20.80 17.72
CA LEU A 456 -0.55 20.59 18.98
C LEU A 456 -1.13 19.42 19.77
N GLN A 457 -2.45 19.36 19.94
CA GLN A 457 -3.11 18.26 20.63
C GLN A 457 -2.87 16.91 19.93
N GLU A 458 -3.09 16.85 18.60
CA GLU A 458 -2.84 15.65 17.80
C GLU A 458 -1.39 15.20 17.87
N THR A 459 -0.45 16.15 17.82
CA THR A 459 0.99 15.88 17.92
C THR A 459 1.37 15.35 19.30
N LEU A 460 0.86 15.93 20.38
CA LEU A 460 1.13 15.46 21.75
C LEU A 460 0.58 14.05 21.98
N ILE A 461 -0.61 13.75 21.47
CA ILE A 461 -1.21 12.40 21.50
C ILE A 461 -0.33 11.42 20.72
N LEU A 462 0.08 11.78 19.51
CA LEU A 462 0.97 10.96 18.68
C LEU A 462 2.30 10.69 19.38
N CYS A 463 2.95 11.72 19.91
CA CYS A 463 4.20 11.59 20.65
C CYS A 463 4.03 10.72 21.91
N ALA A 464 2.94 10.87 22.67
CA ALA A 464 2.62 10.03 23.82
C ALA A 464 2.39 8.56 23.45
N SER A 465 1.93 8.30 22.22
CA SER A 465 1.78 6.93 21.73
C SER A 465 3.14 6.28 21.43
N ILE A 466 4.19 7.04 21.14
CA ILE A 466 5.50 6.51 20.73
C ILE A 466 6.50 6.55 21.90
N ASP A 467 6.46 7.58 22.73
CA ASP A 467 7.41 7.85 23.80
C ASP A 467 6.75 7.68 25.20
N PRO A 468 7.14 6.65 25.97
CA PRO A 468 6.64 6.42 27.32
C PRO A 468 6.87 7.57 28.30
N TRP A 469 7.93 8.37 28.12
CA TRP A 469 8.21 9.52 28.97
C TRP A 469 7.15 10.61 28.78
N ILE A 470 6.80 10.91 27.53
CA ILE A 470 5.74 11.87 27.18
C ILE A 470 4.39 11.35 27.68
N GLN A 471 4.11 10.06 27.47
CA GLN A 471 2.90 9.42 27.97
C GLN A 471 2.74 9.65 29.48
N ASN A 472 3.79 9.40 30.26
CA ASN A 472 3.78 9.59 31.71
C ASN A 472 3.56 11.05 32.11
N LYS A 473 4.11 12.02 31.37
CA LYS A 473 3.91 13.45 31.63
C LYS A 473 2.50 13.95 31.31
N LEU A 474 1.80 13.28 30.39
CA LEU A 474 0.44 13.65 29.98
C LEU A 474 -0.68 12.89 30.71
N LYS A 475 -0.38 11.81 31.47
CA LYS A 475 -1.37 10.96 32.18
C LYS A 475 -2.42 11.73 32.98
N ASN A 476 -2.07 12.89 33.54
CA ASN A 476 -2.96 13.71 34.37
C ASN A 476 -3.44 15.00 33.69
N LYS A 477 -3.13 15.19 32.39
CA LYS A 477 -3.53 16.38 31.63
C LYS A 477 -4.70 16.03 30.70
N VAL A 478 -5.85 16.65 30.92
CA VAL A 478 -6.99 16.56 30.00
C VAL A 478 -6.71 17.46 28.79
N LEU A 479 -6.43 16.86 27.64
CA LEU A 479 -6.38 17.57 26.38
C LEU A 479 -7.81 17.71 25.86
N SER A 480 -8.43 18.86 26.05
CA SER A 480 -9.79 19.13 25.57
C SER A 480 -9.83 19.05 24.04
N VAL A 481 -10.29 17.93 23.48
CA VAL A 481 -10.52 17.80 22.04
C VAL A 481 -11.64 18.78 21.68
N TYR A 482 -11.31 19.83 20.95
CA TYR A 482 -12.29 20.85 20.57
C TYR A 482 -13.23 20.28 19.50
N GLU A 483 -14.45 19.94 19.88
CA GLU A 483 -15.54 19.79 18.91
C GLU A 483 -15.83 21.18 18.33
N ALA A 484 -15.79 21.30 16.99
CA ALA A 484 -16.24 22.53 16.35
C ALA A 484 -17.66 22.84 16.85
N PRO A 485 -17.93 24.06 17.36
CA PRO A 485 -19.27 24.42 17.76
C PRO A 485 -20.17 24.17 16.57
N LYS A 486 -21.15 23.27 16.74
CA LYS A 486 -22.21 23.05 15.76
C LYS A 486 -22.76 24.44 15.48
N THR A 487 -22.51 24.96 14.28
CA THR A 487 -23.03 26.26 13.88
C THR A 487 -24.54 26.10 13.93
N ASN A 488 -25.17 26.60 15.00
CA ASN A 488 -26.61 26.64 15.20
C ASN A 488 -27.27 27.66 14.26
N VAL A 489 -26.70 27.88 13.07
CA VAL A 489 -27.48 28.39 11.96
C VAL A 489 -28.36 27.22 11.58
N LYS A 490 -29.57 27.22 12.16
CA LYS A 490 -30.71 26.51 11.60
C LYS A 490 -30.72 26.87 10.12
N ALA A 491 -30.15 26.02 9.29
CA ALA A 491 -30.57 25.97 7.91
C ALA A 491 -32.04 25.61 8.04
N GLU A 492 -32.91 26.62 7.92
CA GLU A 492 -34.33 26.36 7.78
C GLU A 492 -34.43 25.30 6.70
N PRO A 493 -35.05 24.14 7.01
CA PRO A 493 -35.20 23.10 6.03
C PRO A 493 -35.86 23.79 4.85
N THR A 494 -35.14 23.85 3.73
CA THR A 494 -35.69 24.33 2.48
C THR A 494 -36.82 23.36 2.19
N ARG A 495 -38.02 23.69 2.71
CA ARG A 495 -39.25 22.97 2.49
C ARG A 495 -39.35 22.90 0.99
N PHE A 496 -39.18 21.68 0.48
CA PHE A 496 -39.73 21.19 -0.77
C PHE A 496 -40.12 22.35 -1.68
N GLN A 497 -39.12 22.95 -2.33
CA GLN A 497 -39.42 23.70 -3.54
C GLN A 497 -40.21 22.72 -4.41
N LYS A 498 -41.42 23.16 -4.78
CA LYS A 498 -42.39 22.41 -5.55
C LYS A 498 -41.66 21.63 -6.63
N GLU A 499 -41.90 20.32 -6.64
CA GLU A 499 -41.57 19.43 -7.75
C GLU A 499 -41.87 20.18 -9.06
N PRO A 500 -40.89 20.38 -9.94
CA PRO A 500 -41.14 21.08 -11.20
C PRO A 500 -42.22 20.30 -11.96
N GLU A 501 -43.32 20.99 -12.30
CA GLU A 501 -44.53 20.45 -12.95
C GLU A 501 -44.33 19.87 -14.35
N ASN A 502 -43.08 19.66 -14.79
CA ASN A 502 -42.79 18.91 -16.01
C ASN A 502 -41.72 17.87 -15.71
N PRO A 503 -42.09 16.58 -15.59
CA PRO A 503 -41.12 15.51 -15.64
C PRO A 503 -40.55 15.48 -17.06
N GLU A 504 -39.49 16.26 -17.29
CA GLU A 504 -38.67 16.05 -18.48
C GLU A 504 -38.20 14.60 -18.43
N GLU A 505 -38.65 13.81 -19.40
CA GLU A 505 -38.29 12.41 -19.60
C GLU A 505 -36.77 12.29 -19.64
N LEU A 506 -36.15 12.05 -18.48
CA LEU A 506 -34.75 11.72 -18.36
C LEU A 506 -34.58 10.31 -18.93
N THR A 507 -34.42 10.26 -20.24
CA THR A 507 -34.07 9.07 -21.00
C THR A 507 -32.77 8.48 -20.43
N ILE A 508 -32.84 7.20 -20.04
CA ILE A 508 -31.83 6.45 -19.29
C ILE A 508 -30.62 6.13 -20.17
N GLN A 509 -29.89 7.14 -20.65
CA GLN A 509 -28.66 6.93 -21.44
C GLN A 509 -27.38 7.50 -20.81
N ASP A 510 -27.46 8.28 -19.73
CA ASP A 510 -26.30 9.00 -19.21
C ASP A 510 -25.53 8.34 -18.05
N PHE A 511 -25.89 7.12 -17.63
CA PHE A 511 -25.06 6.36 -16.67
C PHE A 511 -23.65 6.03 -17.21
N ARG A 512 -23.37 6.26 -18.50
CA ARG A 512 -22.02 6.12 -19.06
C ARG A 512 -21.09 7.30 -18.75
N LEU A 513 -21.60 8.43 -18.28
CA LEU A 513 -20.79 9.63 -17.99
C LEU A 513 -20.62 9.93 -16.50
N ALA A 514 -21.34 9.23 -15.62
CA ALA A 514 -21.20 9.35 -14.18
C ALA A 514 -19.93 8.62 -13.67
N LYS A 515 -18.74 9.12 -14.05
CA LYS A 515 -17.55 8.93 -13.21
C LYS A 515 -17.80 9.68 -11.91
N LEU A 516 -18.25 8.95 -10.89
CA LEU A 516 -18.30 9.39 -9.50
C LEU A 516 -16.91 9.96 -9.14
N ASN A 517 -16.77 11.27 -9.17
CA ASN A 517 -15.62 11.97 -8.61
C ASN A 517 -15.94 12.16 -7.11
N PRO A 518 -15.28 11.42 -6.20
CA PRO A 518 -15.55 11.54 -4.78
C PRO A 518 -14.78 12.74 -4.23
N LEU A 519 -15.25 13.97 -4.47
CA LEU A 519 -14.69 15.17 -3.83
C LEU A 519 -15.70 16.34 -3.98
N PHE A 520 -16.83 16.26 -3.27
CA PHE A 520 -17.60 17.46 -2.91
C PHE A 520 -16.91 18.15 -1.74
N ILE A 521 -15.81 18.87 -2.00
CA ILE A 521 -15.35 19.93 -1.10
C ILE A 521 -15.80 21.24 -1.71
N ALA A 522 -16.76 21.85 -1.04
CA ALA A 522 -17.36 23.12 -1.39
C ALA A 522 -16.30 24.22 -1.54
N LYS A 523 -16.50 25.00 -2.60
CA LYS A 523 -15.73 26.17 -3.01
C LYS A 523 -15.76 27.26 -1.93
N SER A 524 -14.61 27.58 -1.33
CA SER A 524 -14.33 28.90 -0.77
C SER A 524 -13.06 29.45 -1.44
N ILE A 525 -13.24 30.04 -2.64
CA ILE A 525 -12.18 30.80 -3.30
C ILE A 525 -12.71 32.20 -3.55
N THR A 526 -12.59 33.05 -2.54
CA THR A 526 -12.47 34.50 -2.73
C THR A 526 -11.00 34.82 -2.95
N LYS A 527 -10.76 35.41 -4.12
CA LYS A 527 -9.47 35.68 -4.76
C LYS A 527 -8.58 36.59 -3.89
N VAL A 528 -7.44 36.09 -3.41
CA VAL A 528 -6.32 36.94 -2.99
C VAL A 528 -5.04 36.38 -3.61
N GLY A 529 -4.41 37.19 -4.48
CA GLY A 529 -2.99 37.12 -4.85
C GLY A 529 -2.51 35.85 -5.55
N GLN A 530 -2.38 35.90 -6.88
CA GLN A 530 -1.60 34.95 -7.67
C GLN A 530 -0.13 34.89 -7.20
N LYS A 531 0.20 34.04 -6.24
CA LYS A 531 1.59 33.56 -6.05
C LYS A 531 1.71 32.22 -6.75
N LYS A 532 2.33 32.26 -7.93
CA LYS A 532 2.73 31.07 -8.71
C LYS A 532 3.49 30.12 -7.77
N THR A 533 2.90 28.96 -7.49
CA THR A 533 3.64 27.84 -6.91
C THR A 533 4.78 27.48 -7.86
N PRO A 534 6.04 27.38 -7.39
CA PRO A 534 7.14 27.03 -8.26
C PRO A 534 6.92 25.60 -8.76
N ALA A 535 6.61 25.47 -10.04
CA ALA A 535 6.61 24.19 -10.74
C ALA A 535 7.99 23.56 -10.58
N PHE A 536 8.03 22.27 -10.23
CA PHE A 536 9.28 21.51 -10.28
C PHE A 536 9.90 21.69 -11.67
N PRO A 537 11.18 22.12 -11.76
CA PRO A 537 11.80 22.33 -13.05
C PRO A 537 11.78 21.01 -13.84
N PRO A 538 11.41 21.02 -15.14
CA PRO A 538 11.46 19.85 -16.00
C PRO A 538 12.84 19.18 -15.90
N CYS A 539 12.88 17.85 -15.88
CA CYS A 539 14.08 17.06 -15.61
C CYS A 539 15.19 17.17 -16.70
N CYS A 540 15.04 18.04 -17.69
CA CYS A 540 15.93 18.09 -18.85
C CYS A 540 16.50 19.51 -19.05
N SER A 541 17.71 19.74 -18.56
CA SER A 541 18.63 20.72 -19.16
C SER A 541 19.74 19.95 -19.88
N LYS A 542 20.07 20.37 -21.11
CA LYS A 542 21.19 19.81 -21.88
C LYS A 542 22.49 19.95 -21.07
N PRO A 543 23.40 18.95 -21.09
CA PRO A 543 24.57 18.93 -20.23
C PRO A 543 25.52 20.07 -20.62
N ARG A 544 25.53 21.15 -19.84
CA ARG A 544 26.64 22.11 -19.88
C ARG A 544 27.80 21.52 -19.10
N LYS A 545 28.91 21.27 -19.80
CA LYS A 545 30.21 20.91 -19.23
C LYS A 545 30.68 22.05 -18.31
N HIS A 546 30.42 21.94 -17.01
CA HIS A 546 31.13 22.72 -16.02
C HIS A 546 31.47 21.80 -14.85
N ARG A 547 32.76 21.53 -14.66
CA ARG A 547 33.31 20.92 -13.45
C ARG A 547 33.05 21.89 -12.27
N PRO A 548 32.29 21.50 -11.25
CA PRO A 548 32.29 22.25 -9.99
C PRO A 548 33.56 21.85 -9.23
N GLN A 549 34.35 22.85 -8.85
CA GLN A 549 35.39 22.67 -7.84
C GLN A 549 34.74 22.17 -6.55
N VAL A 550 35.30 21.09 -6.01
CA VAL A 550 34.92 20.43 -4.76
C VAL A 550 35.20 21.39 -3.62
N ILE A 551 34.21 22.21 -3.25
CA ILE A 551 34.29 23.06 -2.05
C ILE A 551 33.65 22.25 -0.92
N GLY A 552 34.49 21.96 0.09
CA GLY A 552 34.28 21.04 1.20
C GLY A 552 33.07 21.29 2.11
N PRO A 553 33.05 20.68 3.31
CA PRO A 553 31.84 20.51 4.12
C PRO A 553 31.11 21.83 4.40
N TRP A 554 29.88 21.92 3.89
CA TRP A 554 29.07 23.14 3.82
C TRP A 554 28.54 23.59 5.19
N GLN A 555 29.31 24.42 5.89
CA GLN A 555 28.80 25.28 6.97
C GLN A 555 28.36 26.71 6.58
N PRO A 556 28.78 27.36 5.46
CA PRO A 556 28.54 28.80 5.31
C PRO A 556 27.08 29.23 5.03
N ARG A 557 26.33 28.52 4.15
CA ARG A 557 24.97 28.97 3.78
C ARG A 557 23.94 28.75 4.87
N ILE A 558 24.01 27.62 5.57
CA ILE A 558 23.17 27.38 6.75
C ILE A 558 23.58 28.35 7.88
N LYS A 559 24.88 28.65 8.09
CA LYS A 559 25.29 29.73 9.01
C LYS A 559 24.71 31.08 8.58
N LYS A 560 24.57 31.38 7.28
CA LYS A 560 23.87 32.58 6.82
C LYS A 560 22.38 32.53 7.14
N GLN A 561 21.68 31.42 6.88
CA GLN A 561 20.26 31.31 7.25
C GLN A 561 20.05 31.34 8.77
N LEU A 562 20.92 30.69 9.56
CA LEU A 562 20.91 30.75 11.02
C LEU A 562 21.27 32.14 11.53
N ARG A 563 22.20 32.88 10.90
CA ARG A 563 22.45 34.29 11.22
C ARG A 563 21.24 35.15 10.92
N VAL A 564 20.62 34.99 9.75
CA VAL A 564 19.41 35.73 9.39
C VAL A 564 18.30 35.42 10.39
N LEU A 565 18.12 34.15 10.79
CA LEU A 565 17.13 33.77 11.80
C LEU A 565 17.50 34.30 13.20
N ALA A 566 18.78 34.31 13.59
CA ALA A 566 19.24 34.85 14.87
C ALA A 566 19.18 36.39 14.91
N GLU A 567 19.32 37.05 13.77
CA GLU A 567 19.12 38.51 13.62
C GLU A 567 17.64 38.88 13.66
N ILE A 568 16.74 38.02 13.17
CA ILE A 568 15.28 38.22 13.29
C ILE A 568 14.77 37.91 14.71
N ALA A 569 15.48 37.06 15.46
CA ALA A 569 15.11 36.69 16.84
C ALA A 569 15.68 37.63 17.92
N LYS A 570 16.52 38.60 17.54
CA LYS A 570 16.91 39.74 18.38
C LYS A 570 16.02 40.93 18.07
#